data_AF-A0A0N5A1R2-F1
#
_entry.id   AF-A0A0N5A1R2-F1
#
_cell.length_a   1.000
_cell.length_b   1.000
_cell.length_c   1.000
_cell.angle_alpha   90.00
_cell.angle_beta   90.00
_cell.angle_gamma   90.00
#
_symmetry.space_group_name_H-M   'P 1'
#
loop_
_entity.id
_entity.type
_entity.pdbx_description
1 polymer ?
#
loop_
_entity_poly.entity_id
_entity_poly.type
_entity_poly.pdbx_seq_one_letter_code
_entity_poly.pdbx_strand_id
1 'polypeptide(L)'
;MANPFDDDDDMPKSYSKVGKNTIEDDVNYYEREIEKYMQESLDSTQRSRAHLENSEQLAIKTAQDLLEQREKLEKTEQNLDKIQHTTSLTQRNLNNLKSVFGGFFKNKFSRKPAEPVPSITPSSTSDKLASYTTGDMKNTSFNRNTGPSQPTLSQNSRDAIKGTRWEEMDNEIEANLNSMSSNLSRLKQLGTVLGEEVEDQNKMLDRIQMKADRNDAVVRSQDAQMKKLLGYSNVTKPEDTSAFGGGRKK
;
A
#
# COMPACT_ATOMS: atom_id res chain seq x y z
N MET A 1 42.21 -3.57 12.52
CA MET A 1 41.01 -4.00 11.75
C MET A 1 41.51 -5.04 10.76
N ALA A 2 41.24 -6.32 11.03
CA ALA A 2 41.62 -7.43 10.15
C ALA A 2 40.54 -7.61 9.08
N ASN A 3 40.98 -7.94 7.86
CA ASN A 3 40.15 -8.08 6.67
C ASN A 3 39.39 -9.43 6.74
N PRO A 4 38.05 -9.49 6.65
CA PRO A 4 37.25 -10.69 6.90
C PRO A 4 37.16 -11.66 5.70
N PHE A 5 38.08 -11.56 4.73
CA PHE A 5 38.07 -12.36 3.49
C PHE A 5 39.39 -13.09 3.22
N ASP A 6 40.27 -13.15 4.22
CA ASP A 6 41.62 -13.73 4.10
C ASP A 6 41.78 -15.00 4.95
N ASP A 7 40.69 -15.71 5.23
CA ASP A 7 40.73 -17.06 5.80
C ASP A 7 40.69 -18.08 4.65
N ASP A 8 41.90 -18.46 4.26
CA ASP A 8 42.35 -19.77 3.80
C ASP A 8 41.55 -20.50 2.71
N ASP A 9 42.24 -20.66 1.57
CA ASP A 9 42.02 -21.64 0.52
C ASP A 9 41.50 -23.00 1.06
N ASP A 10 40.18 -23.21 0.92
CA ASP A 10 39.51 -24.47 1.20
C ASP A 10 39.87 -25.49 0.10
N MET A 11 41.08 -26.03 0.22
CA MET A 11 41.58 -27.16 -0.56
C MET A 11 40.54 -28.29 -0.58
N PRO A 12 40.24 -28.90 -1.74
CA PRO A 12 39.27 -29.98 -1.81
C PRO A 12 39.74 -31.16 -0.96
N LYS A 13 39.00 -31.46 0.11
CA LYS A 13 39.24 -32.62 0.98
C LYS A 13 39.20 -33.89 0.13
N SER A 14 40.35 -34.54 0.01
CA SER A 14 40.52 -35.84 -0.64
C SER A 14 39.55 -36.88 -0.06
N TYR A 15 38.63 -37.39 -0.90
CA TYR A 15 37.76 -38.53 -0.61
C TYR A 15 38.56 -39.83 -0.67
N SER A 16 39.43 -40.05 0.32
CA SER A 16 40.16 -41.30 0.47
C SER A 16 40.33 -41.59 1.96
N LYS A 17 39.21 -41.86 2.62
CA LYS A 17 39.23 -42.56 3.91
C LYS A 17 38.28 -43.75 3.83
N VAL A 18 38.62 -44.71 2.96
CA VAL A 18 38.04 -46.05 2.98
C VAL A 18 38.57 -46.73 4.26
N GLY A 19 37.88 -46.48 5.36
CA GLY A 19 37.95 -47.30 6.55
C GLY A 19 37.31 -48.65 6.28
N LYS A 20 37.67 -49.67 7.06
CA LYS A 20 37.13 -51.04 6.99
C LYS A 20 35.65 -51.11 7.40
N ASN A 21 34.77 -50.45 6.66
CA ASN A 21 33.33 -50.62 6.74
C ASN A 21 32.90 -51.49 5.55
N THR A 22 31.86 -52.30 5.71
CA THR A 22 31.29 -53.02 4.57
C THR A 22 30.66 -52.01 3.62
N ILE A 23 30.64 -52.30 2.31
CA ILE A 23 29.97 -51.44 1.31
C ILE A 23 28.51 -51.16 1.72
N GLU A 24 27.89 -52.11 2.42
CA GLU A 24 26.54 -52.01 2.98
C GLU A 24 26.42 -50.91 4.05
N ASP A 25 27.41 -50.73 4.92
CA ASP A 25 27.40 -49.67 5.94
C ASP A 25 27.48 -48.28 5.31
N ASP A 26 28.31 -48.12 4.28
CA ASP A 26 28.46 -46.86 3.55
C ASP A 26 27.17 -46.54 2.77
N VAL A 27 26.55 -47.52 2.11
CA VAL A 27 25.26 -47.35 1.42
C VAL A 27 24.17 -46.92 2.41
N ASN A 28 24.02 -47.63 3.53
CA ASN A 28 23.03 -47.29 4.56
C ASN A 28 23.22 -45.88 5.14
N TYR A 29 24.48 -45.44 5.27
CA TYR A 29 24.80 -44.07 5.69
C TYR A 29 24.31 -43.03 4.68
N TYR A 30 24.60 -43.21 3.39
CA TYR A 30 24.16 -42.28 2.34
C TYR A 30 22.64 -42.26 2.15
N GLU A 31 21.96 -43.41 2.22
CA GLU A 31 20.50 -43.47 2.15
C GLU A 31 19.84 -42.63 3.25
N ARG A 32 20.36 -42.75 4.49
CA ARG A 32 19.84 -42.00 5.63
C ARG A 32 20.09 -40.50 5.49
N GLU A 33 21.24 -40.10 4.95
CA GLU A 33 21.56 -38.69 4.74
C GLU A 33 20.70 -38.09 3.62
N ILE A 34 20.47 -38.81 2.51
CA ILE A 34 19.55 -38.38 1.44
C ILE A 34 18.14 -38.18 2.01
N GLU A 35 17.63 -39.17 2.75
CA GLU A 35 16.29 -39.10 3.33
C GLU A 35 16.14 -37.92 4.29
N LYS A 36 17.16 -37.66 5.12
CA LYS A 36 17.18 -36.48 6.00
C LYS A 36 17.10 -35.18 5.22
N TYR A 37 17.92 -34.99 4.18
CA TYR A 37 17.89 -33.76 3.39
C TYR A 37 16.58 -33.57 2.61
N MET A 38 16.02 -34.66 2.10
CA MET A 38 14.73 -34.63 1.41
C MET A 38 13.61 -34.24 2.38
N GLN A 39 13.59 -34.80 3.59
CA GLN A 39 12.61 -34.44 4.62
C GLN A 39 12.75 -32.98 5.06
N GLU A 40 13.98 -32.52 5.32
CA GLU A 40 14.26 -31.13 5.67
C GLU A 40 13.81 -30.17 4.56
N SER A 41 14.04 -30.54 3.30
CA SER A 41 13.60 -29.78 2.13
C SER A 41 12.07 -29.73 2.04
N LEU A 42 11.40 -30.85 2.26
CA LEU A 42 9.94 -30.91 2.27
C LEU A 42 9.35 -30.00 3.35
N ASP A 43 9.79 -30.15 4.59
CA ASP A 43 9.34 -29.32 5.71
C ASP A 43 9.60 -27.83 5.44
N SER A 44 10.75 -27.50 4.85
CA SER A 44 11.11 -26.14 4.46
C SER A 44 10.18 -25.57 3.39
N THR A 45 9.87 -26.33 2.34
CA THR A 45 8.94 -25.90 1.28
C THR A 45 7.51 -25.75 1.82
N GLN A 46 7.06 -26.64 2.70
CA GLN A 46 5.75 -26.55 3.35
C GLN A 46 5.63 -25.29 4.23
N ARG A 47 6.62 -25.01 5.07
CA ARG A 47 6.67 -23.76 5.87
C ARG A 47 6.66 -22.53 4.97
N SER A 48 7.49 -22.53 3.92
CA SER A 48 7.60 -21.40 2.99
C SER A 48 6.27 -21.15 2.27
N ARG A 49 5.58 -22.21 1.83
CA ARG A 49 4.25 -22.10 1.21
C ARG A 49 3.24 -21.47 2.17
N ALA A 50 3.20 -21.92 3.42
CA ALA A 50 2.32 -21.34 4.45
C ALA A 50 2.62 -19.85 4.70
N HIS A 51 3.90 -19.47 4.74
CA HIS A 51 4.29 -18.05 4.85
C HIS A 51 3.85 -17.21 3.65
N LEU A 52 3.95 -17.75 2.43
CA LEU A 52 3.50 -17.05 1.22
C LEU A 52 1.98 -16.89 1.18
N GLU A 53 1.22 -17.92 1.57
CA GLU A 53 -0.24 -17.85 1.68
C GLU A 53 -0.68 -16.79 2.71
N ASN A 54 -0.05 -16.78 3.88
CA ASN A 54 -0.30 -15.76 4.90
C ASN A 54 0.05 -14.34 4.40
N SER A 55 1.14 -14.20 3.66
CA SER A 55 1.56 -12.92 3.07
C SER A 55 0.57 -12.45 2.02
N GLU A 56 0.01 -13.36 1.22
CA GLU A 56 -0.99 -13.05 0.19
C GLU A 56 -2.29 -12.57 0.84
N GLN A 57 -2.77 -13.26 1.88
CA GLN A 57 -3.95 -12.82 2.63
C GLN A 57 -3.76 -11.44 3.26
N LEU A 58 -2.59 -11.19 3.84
CA LEU A 58 -2.25 -9.88 4.39
C LEU A 58 -2.24 -8.81 3.30
N ALA A 59 -1.64 -9.08 2.14
CA ALA A 59 -1.61 -8.16 1.01
C ALA A 59 -3.01 -7.85 0.46
N ILE A 60 -3.89 -8.86 0.39
CA ILE A 60 -5.31 -8.68 0.00
C ILE A 60 -6.04 -7.80 1.01
N LYS A 61 -5.82 -8.01 2.31
CA LYS A 61 -6.40 -7.14 3.33
C LYS A 61 -5.89 -5.70 3.20
N THR A 62 -4.60 -5.50 3.01
CA THR A 62 -4.02 -4.17 2.77
C THR A 62 -4.61 -3.53 1.51
N ALA A 63 -4.84 -4.31 0.44
CA ALA A 63 -5.52 -3.83 -0.76
C ALA A 63 -6.93 -3.31 -0.46
N GLN A 64 -7.71 -4.04 0.36
CA GLN A 64 -9.04 -3.60 0.79
C GLN A 64 -8.97 -2.29 1.59
N ASP A 65 -8.04 -2.21 2.55
CA ASP A 65 -7.85 -1.01 3.37
C ASP A 65 -7.48 0.21 2.50
N LEU A 66 -6.63 0.03 1.48
CA LEU A 66 -6.29 1.11 0.54
C LEU A 66 -7.48 1.55 -0.31
N LEU A 67 -8.32 0.63 -0.78
CA LEU A 67 -9.54 0.97 -1.51
C LEU A 67 -10.51 1.79 -0.65
N GLU A 68 -10.71 1.40 0.61
CA GLU A 68 -11.55 2.15 1.55
C GLU A 68 -10.96 3.55 1.85
N GLN A 69 -9.64 3.64 2.03
CA GLN A 69 -8.95 4.91 2.23
C GLN A 69 -9.12 5.82 1.01
N ARG A 70 -8.99 5.28 -0.19
CA ARG A 70 -9.20 6.02 -1.43
C ARG A 70 -10.60 6.63 -1.48
N GLU A 71 -11.64 5.85 -1.19
CA GLU A 71 -13.03 6.35 -1.18
C GLU A 71 -13.20 7.53 -0.20
N LYS A 72 -12.57 7.46 0.97
CA LYS A 72 -12.58 8.55 1.96
C LYS A 72 -11.87 9.80 1.43
N LEU A 73 -10.74 9.65 0.74
CA LEU A 73 -10.02 10.76 0.13
C LEU A 73 -10.83 11.40 -0.99
N GLU A 74 -11.46 10.60 -1.85
CA GLU A 74 -12.33 11.11 -2.93
C GLU A 74 -13.53 11.89 -2.38
N LYS A 75 -14.19 11.38 -1.34
CA LYS A 75 -15.26 12.11 -0.63
C LYS A 75 -14.76 13.41 -0.02
N THR A 76 -13.55 13.40 0.53
CA THR A 76 -12.92 14.60 1.12
C THR A 76 -12.64 15.64 0.04
N GLU A 77 -12.05 15.25 -1.09
CA GLU A 77 -11.78 16.12 -2.23
C GLU A 77 -13.09 16.74 -2.77
N GLN A 78 -14.14 15.92 -2.95
CA GLN A 78 -15.46 16.41 -3.38
C GLN A 78 -16.09 17.41 -2.39
N ASN A 79 -15.95 17.17 -1.08
CA ASN A 79 -16.46 18.08 -0.07
C ASN A 79 -15.72 19.43 -0.09
N LEU A 80 -14.40 19.41 -0.30
CA LEU A 80 -13.63 20.64 -0.49
C LEU A 80 -14.07 21.40 -1.74
N ASP A 81 -14.37 20.71 -2.84
CA ASP A 81 -14.89 21.36 -4.05
C ASP A 81 -16.28 22.00 -3.81
N LYS A 82 -17.16 21.33 -3.05
CA LYS A 82 -18.47 21.88 -2.63
C LYS A 82 -18.31 23.11 -1.74
N ILE A 83 -17.37 23.09 -0.79
CA ILE A 83 -17.07 24.26 0.05
C ILE A 83 -16.62 25.42 -0.83
N GLN A 84 -15.68 25.20 -1.75
CA GLN A 84 -15.21 26.24 -2.66
C GLN A 84 -16.37 26.85 -3.48
N HIS A 85 -17.28 26.01 -3.98
CA HIS A 85 -18.46 26.48 -4.70
C HIS A 85 -19.39 27.32 -3.81
N THR A 86 -19.68 26.82 -2.61
CA THR A 86 -20.54 27.50 -1.62
C THR A 86 -19.95 28.84 -1.21
N THR A 87 -18.67 28.87 -0.86
CA THR A 87 -17.90 30.07 -0.54
C THR A 87 -17.91 31.06 -1.72
N SER A 88 -17.82 30.59 -2.97
CA SER A 88 -17.92 31.48 -4.14
C SER A 88 -19.31 32.13 -4.28
N LEU A 89 -20.38 31.38 -3.98
CA LEU A 89 -21.74 31.92 -3.94
C LEU A 89 -21.91 32.91 -2.77
N THR A 90 -21.40 32.56 -1.59
CA THR A 90 -21.40 33.42 -0.40
C THR A 90 -20.70 34.74 -0.69
N GLN A 91 -19.55 34.74 -1.37
CA GLN A 91 -18.85 35.97 -1.72
C GLN A 91 -19.71 36.90 -2.59
N ARG A 92 -20.41 36.34 -3.58
CA ARG A 92 -21.32 37.12 -4.44
C ARG A 92 -22.45 37.74 -3.62
N ASN A 93 -23.02 36.98 -2.68
CA ASN A 93 -24.08 37.46 -1.79
C ASN A 93 -23.57 38.54 -0.83
N LEU A 94 -22.38 38.37 -0.23
CA LEU A 94 -21.75 39.38 0.63
C LEU A 94 -21.46 40.68 -0.14
N ASN A 95 -20.98 40.57 -1.38
CA ASN A 95 -20.76 41.73 -2.25
C ASN A 95 -22.09 42.48 -2.54
N ASN A 96 -23.18 41.74 -2.77
CA ASN A 96 -24.51 42.32 -2.96
C ASN A 96 -25.02 43.01 -1.68
N LEU A 97 -24.81 42.40 -0.50
CA LEU A 97 -25.24 42.98 0.78
C LEU A 97 -24.50 44.27 1.13
N LYS A 98 -23.20 44.37 0.82
CA LYS A 98 -22.44 45.61 0.97
C LYS A 98 -23.07 46.78 0.19
N SER A 99 -23.64 46.50 -0.99
CA SER A 99 -24.31 47.53 -1.82
C SER A 99 -25.66 48.00 -1.26
N VAL A 100 -26.35 47.22 -0.43
CA VAL A 100 -27.68 47.59 0.12
C VAL A 100 -27.58 48.57 1.30
N PHE A 101 -26.48 48.56 2.05
CA PHE A 101 -26.25 49.47 3.17
C PHE A 101 -25.63 50.83 2.77
N GLY A 102 -25.40 51.07 1.47
CA GLY A 102 -24.70 52.26 0.95
C GLY A 102 -25.46 53.13 -0.05
N GLY A 103 -26.62 52.72 -0.58
CA GLY A 103 -27.42 53.59 -1.45
C GLY A 103 -28.20 52.85 -2.55
N PHE A 104 -29.50 53.16 -2.59
CA PHE A 104 -30.49 53.03 -3.67
C PHE A 104 -30.11 52.40 -5.04
N PHE A 105 -30.98 51.46 -5.46
CA PHE A 105 -31.33 50.96 -6.82
C PHE A 105 -30.72 49.65 -7.37
N LYS A 106 -31.68 48.72 -7.62
CA LYS A 106 -31.90 47.88 -8.82
C LYS A 106 -30.67 47.51 -9.67
N ASN A 107 -30.28 46.24 -9.61
CA ASN A 107 -29.75 45.57 -10.80
C ASN A 107 -30.34 44.16 -10.93
N LYS A 108 -31.28 44.00 -11.88
CA LYS A 108 -31.76 42.72 -12.37
C LYS A 108 -30.74 42.17 -13.37
N PHE A 109 -30.62 40.84 -13.44
CA PHE A 109 -29.92 40.05 -14.45
C PHE A 109 -28.38 40.08 -14.43
N SER A 110 -27.76 38.93 -14.10
CA SER A 110 -26.79 38.30 -15.02
C SER A 110 -26.48 36.85 -14.62
N ARG A 111 -26.92 35.94 -15.50
CA ARG A 111 -26.32 34.66 -15.94
C ARG A 111 -25.64 33.74 -14.91
N LYS A 112 -26.21 32.55 -14.73
CA LYS A 112 -25.55 31.38 -14.12
C LYS A 112 -24.29 31.01 -14.95
N PRO A 113 -23.09 30.94 -14.36
CA PRO A 113 -21.97 30.26 -15.00
C PRO A 113 -22.17 28.75 -14.89
N ALA A 114 -21.83 28.03 -15.96
CA ALA A 114 -21.87 26.57 -16.02
C ALA A 114 -21.00 25.95 -14.92
N GLU A 115 -21.53 24.90 -14.30
CA GLU A 115 -20.83 24.09 -13.31
C GLU A 115 -19.64 23.39 -13.99
N PRO A 116 -18.41 23.52 -13.47
CA PRO A 116 -17.33 22.64 -13.88
C PRO A 116 -17.63 21.26 -13.28
N VAL A 117 -18.01 20.32 -14.13
CA VAL A 117 -18.05 18.90 -13.80
C VAL A 117 -16.63 18.47 -13.39
N PRO A 118 -16.40 18.00 -12.16
CA PRO A 118 -15.12 17.46 -11.77
C PRO A 118 -14.86 16.20 -12.61
N SER A 119 -13.86 16.25 -13.47
CA SER A 119 -13.34 15.07 -14.14
C SER A 119 -12.56 14.25 -13.12
N ILE A 120 -13.27 13.36 -12.41
CA ILE A 120 -12.62 12.29 -11.65
C ILE A 120 -12.02 11.37 -12.71
N THR A 121 -10.71 11.46 -12.93
CA THR A 121 -10.01 10.47 -13.75
C THR A 121 -10.16 9.12 -13.06
N PRO A 122 -10.81 8.12 -13.70
CA PRO A 122 -10.89 6.79 -13.12
C PRO A 122 -9.48 6.23 -12.97
N SER A 123 -9.10 5.85 -11.75
CA SER A 123 -7.82 5.19 -11.53
C SER A 123 -7.88 3.80 -12.10
N SER A 124 -7.07 3.54 -13.13
CA SER A 124 -6.84 2.16 -13.58
C SER A 124 -6.23 1.28 -12.48
N THR A 125 -5.62 1.89 -11.45
CA THR A 125 -4.98 1.26 -10.30
C THR A 125 -5.98 0.70 -9.30
N SER A 126 -7.03 1.46 -8.95
CA SER A 126 -8.10 1.00 -8.05
C SER A 126 -8.89 -0.17 -8.62
N ASP A 127 -9.16 -0.17 -9.93
CA ASP A 127 -9.86 -1.27 -10.60
C ASP A 127 -9.02 -2.56 -10.62
N LYS A 128 -7.71 -2.44 -10.88
CA LYS A 128 -6.77 -3.55 -10.75
C LYS A 128 -6.72 -4.07 -9.32
N LEU A 129 -6.68 -3.17 -8.33
CA LEU A 129 -6.62 -3.56 -6.93
C LEU A 129 -7.90 -4.25 -6.47
N ALA A 130 -9.07 -3.78 -6.91
CA ALA A 130 -10.36 -4.41 -6.64
C ALA A 130 -10.44 -5.83 -7.21
N SER A 131 -9.82 -6.10 -8.36
CA SER A 131 -9.80 -7.46 -8.93
C SER A 131 -9.10 -8.49 -8.05
N TYR A 132 -8.16 -8.07 -7.19
CA TYR A 132 -7.50 -8.95 -6.23
C TYR A 132 -8.32 -9.20 -4.98
N THR A 133 -9.23 -8.27 -4.62
CA THR A 133 -10.00 -8.35 -3.38
C THR A 133 -11.34 -9.08 -3.54
N THR A 134 -11.90 -9.12 -4.77
CA THR A 134 -13.17 -9.78 -5.05
C THR A 134 -13.07 -11.29 -5.30
N GLY A 135 -11.85 -11.85 -5.30
CA GLY A 135 -11.64 -13.28 -5.49
C GLY A 135 -11.85 -13.76 -6.93
N ASP A 136 -12.04 -12.86 -7.90
CA ASP A 136 -12.20 -13.16 -9.33
C ASP A 136 -10.86 -13.52 -10.03
N MET A 137 -9.94 -14.10 -9.27
CA MET A 137 -8.64 -14.60 -9.74
C MET A 137 -8.75 -15.80 -10.71
N LYS A 138 -9.97 -16.28 -11.00
CA LYS A 138 -10.14 -17.48 -11.81
C LYS A 138 -9.93 -17.24 -13.31
N ASN A 139 -9.98 -15.99 -13.80
CA ASN A 139 -10.01 -15.77 -15.25
C ASN A 139 -9.21 -14.61 -15.80
N THR A 140 -8.45 -13.89 -14.98
CA THR A 140 -7.54 -12.88 -15.51
C THR A 140 -6.33 -13.59 -16.10
N SER A 141 -6.43 -13.87 -17.41
CA SER A 141 -5.37 -14.33 -18.31
C SER A 141 -4.29 -13.25 -18.43
N PHE A 142 -3.64 -12.93 -17.32
CA PHE A 142 -2.41 -12.19 -17.36
C PHE A 142 -1.32 -13.17 -17.75
N ASN A 143 -0.59 -12.80 -18.80
CA ASN A 143 0.49 -13.56 -19.39
C ASN A 143 1.49 -13.99 -18.30
N ARG A 144 1.25 -15.18 -17.72
CA ARG A 144 2.13 -15.80 -16.74
C ARG A 144 3.40 -16.13 -17.49
N ASN A 145 4.34 -15.20 -17.47
CA ASN A 145 5.72 -15.43 -17.87
C ASN A 145 6.41 -16.26 -16.77
N THR A 146 5.76 -17.32 -16.31
CA THR A 146 6.38 -18.41 -15.58
C THR A 146 7.21 -19.11 -16.63
N GLY A 147 8.52 -18.86 -16.62
CA GLY A 147 9.45 -19.68 -17.39
C GLY A 147 9.21 -21.17 -17.07
N PRO A 148 9.57 -22.08 -17.98
CA PRO A 148 9.41 -23.50 -17.73
C PRO A 148 10.03 -23.84 -16.38
N SER A 149 9.23 -24.44 -15.49
CA SER A 149 9.71 -24.95 -14.20
C SER A 149 10.89 -25.86 -14.47
N GLN A 150 12.07 -25.45 -14.02
CA GLN A 150 13.25 -26.28 -14.11
C GLN A 150 13.21 -27.31 -12.99
N PRO A 151 13.38 -28.60 -13.29
CA PRO A 151 13.48 -29.62 -12.26
C PRO A 151 14.57 -29.26 -11.25
N THR A 152 14.29 -29.43 -9.97
CA THR A 152 15.27 -29.29 -8.88
C THR A 152 16.46 -30.23 -9.04
N LEU A 153 16.20 -31.45 -9.52
CA LEU A 153 17.18 -32.51 -9.70
C LEU A 153 17.55 -32.72 -11.16
N SER A 154 18.81 -33.10 -11.38
CA SER A 154 19.29 -33.52 -12.71
C SER A 154 18.58 -34.80 -13.17
N GLN A 155 18.51 -35.02 -14.48
CA GLN A 155 17.87 -36.23 -15.04
C GLN A 155 18.47 -37.52 -14.45
N ASN A 156 19.79 -37.59 -14.31
CA ASN A 156 20.48 -38.74 -13.73
C ASN A 156 20.09 -38.97 -12.25
N SER A 157 19.91 -37.89 -11.49
CA SER A 157 19.47 -37.96 -10.09
C SER A 157 18.02 -38.44 -9.99
N ARG A 158 17.14 -37.98 -10.88
CA ARG A 158 15.74 -38.42 -10.94
C ARG A 158 15.62 -39.90 -11.31
N ASP A 159 16.42 -40.35 -12.28
CA ASP A 159 16.44 -41.76 -12.67
C ASP A 159 16.96 -42.66 -11.54
N ALA A 160 17.89 -42.16 -10.71
CA ALA A 160 18.42 -42.89 -9.55
C ALA A 160 17.41 -43.03 -8.39
N ILE A 161 16.50 -42.06 -8.21
CA ILE A 161 15.46 -42.12 -7.17
C ILE A 161 14.15 -42.75 -7.66
N LYS A 162 14.03 -43.01 -8.97
CA LYS A 162 12.81 -43.53 -9.57
C LYS A 162 12.41 -44.90 -8.99
N GLY A 163 11.15 -45.05 -8.63
CA GLY A 163 10.60 -46.24 -7.99
C GLY A 163 10.96 -46.39 -6.52
N THR A 164 11.63 -45.40 -5.92
CA THR A 164 11.93 -45.34 -4.48
C THR A 164 10.99 -44.36 -3.78
N ARG A 165 10.95 -44.39 -2.44
CA ARG A 165 10.21 -43.39 -1.64
C ARG A 165 10.70 -41.96 -1.86
N TRP A 166 11.95 -41.77 -2.31
CA TRP A 166 12.50 -40.44 -2.58
C TRP A 166 11.89 -39.79 -3.83
N GLU A 167 11.37 -40.57 -4.80
CA GLU A 167 10.66 -40.02 -5.96
C GLU A 167 9.37 -39.30 -5.54
N GLU A 168 8.60 -39.88 -4.62
CA GLU A 168 7.39 -39.24 -4.10
C GLU A 168 7.71 -37.92 -3.37
N MET A 169 8.76 -37.93 -2.55
CA MET A 169 9.20 -36.75 -1.81
C MET A 169 9.74 -35.64 -2.73
N ASP A 170 10.52 -36.00 -3.76
CA ASP A 170 11.00 -35.07 -4.79
C ASP A 170 9.85 -34.44 -5.57
N ASN A 171 8.87 -35.25 -5.97
CA ASN A 171 7.68 -34.77 -6.66
C ASN A 171 6.85 -33.80 -5.79
N GLU A 172 6.74 -34.05 -4.47
CA GLU A 172 6.06 -33.13 -3.55
C GLU A 172 6.83 -31.82 -3.39
N ILE A 173 8.16 -31.88 -3.26
CA ILE A 173 9.03 -30.69 -3.20
C ILE A 173 8.86 -29.85 -4.47
N GLU A 174 8.92 -30.47 -5.64
CA GLU A 174 8.74 -29.80 -6.94
C GLU A 174 7.33 -29.18 -7.04
N ALA A 175 6.28 -29.89 -6.61
CA ALA A 175 4.92 -29.35 -6.58
C ALA A 175 4.78 -28.13 -5.64
N ASN A 176 5.43 -28.18 -4.47
CA ASN A 176 5.47 -27.08 -3.52
C ASN A 176 6.23 -25.87 -4.10
N LEU A 177 7.40 -26.08 -4.71
CA LEU A 177 8.19 -25.01 -5.33
C LEU A 177 7.44 -24.33 -6.48
N ASN A 178 6.72 -25.09 -7.30
CA ASN A 178 5.87 -24.55 -8.36
C ASN A 178 4.71 -23.70 -7.81
N SER A 179 4.10 -24.15 -6.70
CA SER A 179 3.07 -23.39 -5.99
C SER A 179 3.66 -22.10 -5.39
N MET A 180 4.83 -22.18 -4.76
CA MET A 180 5.55 -21.04 -4.20
C MET A 180 5.92 -20.02 -5.28
N SER A 181 6.42 -20.45 -6.43
CA SER A 181 6.73 -19.58 -7.58
C SER A 181 5.49 -18.83 -8.07
N SER A 182 4.36 -19.53 -8.15
CA SER A 182 3.07 -18.93 -8.52
C SER A 182 2.61 -17.89 -7.49
N ASN A 183 2.71 -18.21 -6.19
CA ASN A 183 2.36 -17.28 -5.11
C ASN A 183 3.28 -16.06 -5.08
N LEU A 184 4.59 -16.24 -5.28
CA LEU A 184 5.56 -15.14 -5.38
C LEU A 184 5.25 -14.21 -6.56
N SER A 185 4.87 -14.77 -7.71
CA SER A 185 4.47 -13.98 -8.87
C SER A 185 3.21 -13.14 -8.58
N ARG A 186 2.20 -13.73 -7.93
CA ARG A 186 1.00 -13.01 -7.46
C ARG A 186 1.35 -11.91 -6.46
N LEU A 187 2.15 -12.21 -5.45
CA LEU A 187 2.62 -11.26 -4.44
C LEU A 187 3.39 -10.10 -5.06
N LYS A 188 4.24 -10.36 -6.06
CA LYS A 188 4.95 -9.31 -6.81
C LYS A 188 3.97 -8.38 -7.52
N GLN A 189 2.96 -8.93 -8.17
CA GLN A 189 1.95 -8.13 -8.88
C GLN A 189 1.12 -7.30 -7.90
N LEU A 190 0.64 -7.93 -6.82
CA LEU A 190 -0.03 -7.23 -5.72
C LEU A 190 0.82 -6.10 -5.17
N GLY A 191 2.09 -6.36 -4.82
CA GLY A 191 3.00 -5.34 -4.31
C GLY A 191 3.22 -4.18 -5.28
N THR A 192 3.25 -4.45 -6.59
CA THR A 192 3.36 -3.41 -7.62
C THR A 192 2.10 -2.54 -7.64
N VAL A 193 0.91 -3.14 -7.69
CA VAL A 193 -0.36 -2.41 -7.72
C VAL A 193 -0.61 -1.64 -6.41
N LEU A 194 -0.28 -2.25 -5.27
CA LEU A 194 -0.33 -1.57 -3.96
C LEU A 194 0.59 -0.35 -3.94
N GLY A 195 1.81 -0.45 -4.49
CA GLY A 195 2.75 0.66 -4.61
C GLY A 195 2.21 1.79 -5.49
N GLU A 196 1.66 1.45 -6.67
CA GLU A 196 1.02 2.41 -7.57
C GLU A 196 -0.16 3.12 -6.89
N GLU A 197 -1.02 2.39 -6.18
CA GLU A 197 -2.16 2.95 -5.45
C GLU A 197 -1.73 3.92 -4.34
N VAL A 198 -0.69 3.60 -3.58
CA VAL A 198 -0.14 4.50 -2.56
C VAL A 198 0.39 5.79 -3.20
N GLU A 199 1.10 5.70 -4.34
CA GLU A 199 1.58 6.89 -5.05
C GLU A 199 0.42 7.77 -5.55
N ASP A 200 -0.64 7.15 -6.08
CA ASP A 200 -1.84 7.85 -6.52
C ASP A 200 -2.58 8.53 -5.37
N GLN A 201 -2.72 7.85 -4.22
CA GLN A 201 -3.30 8.42 -3.01
C GLN A 201 -2.46 9.57 -2.45
N ASN A 202 -1.12 9.48 -2.50
CA ASN A 202 -0.24 10.59 -2.12
C ASN A 202 -0.49 11.83 -2.98
N LYS A 203 -0.62 11.67 -4.31
CA LYS A 203 -0.99 12.78 -5.20
C LYS A 203 -2.38 13.35 -4.87
N MET A 204 -3.32 12.51 -4.43
CA MET A 204 -4.65 12.97 -3.98
C MET A 204 -4.56 13.78 -2.69
N LEU A 205 -3.76 13.34 -1.72
CA LEU A 205 -3.51 14.05 -0.47
C LEU A 205 -2.92 15.44 -0.72
N ASP A 206 -1.95 15.57 -1.63
CA ASP A 206 -1.37 16.88 -2.00
C ASP A 206 -2.44 17.84 -2.57
N ARG A 207 -3.32 17.35 -3.44
CA ARG A 207 -4.44 18.15 -3.98
C ARG A 207 -5.43 18.54 -2.90
N ILE A 208 -5.79 17.60 -2.03
CA ILE A 208 -6.69 17.83 -0.89
C ILE A 208 -6.10 18.90 0.03
N GLN A 209 -4.81 18.82 0.36
CA GLN A 209 -4.11 19.79 1.20
C GLN A 209 -4.20 21.20 0.60
N MET A 210 -3.85 21.35 -0.69
CA MET A 210 -3.95 22.65 -1.37
C MET A 210 -5.39 23.21 -1.40
N LYS A 211 -6.38 22.35 -1.65
CA LYS A 211 -7.81 22.74 -1.65
C LYS A 211 -8.27 23.13 -0.24
N ALA A 212 -7.84 22.40 0.78
CA ALA A 212 -8.16 22.68 2.18
C ALA A 212 -7.60 24.02 2.64
N ASP A 213 -6.31 24.28 2.40
CA ASP A 213 -5.64 25.53 2.78
C ASP A 213 -6.31 26.73 2.09
N ARG A 214 -6.65 26.59 0.79
CA ARG A 214 -7.39 27.62 0.05
C ARG A 214 -8.77 27.85 0.66
N ASN A 215 -9.52 26.80 0.94
CA ASN A 215 -10.86 26.92 1.50
C ASN A 215 -10.84 27.54 2.89
N ASP A 216 -9.92 27.16 3.77
CA ASP A 216 -9.77 27.75 5.12
C ASP A 216 -9.52 29.25 5.03
N ALA A 217 -8.58 29.67 4.17
CA ALA A 217 -8.27 31.09 3.98
C ALA A 217 -9.49 31.91 3.51
N VAL A 218 -10.25 31.39 2.53
CA VAL A 218 -11.43 32.10 2.02
C VAL A 218 -12.57 32.11 3.04
N VAL A 219 -12.83 31.00 3.74
CA VAL A 219 -13.86 30.93 4.78
C VAL A 219 -13.56 31.90 5.92
N ARG A 220 -12.31 31.98 6.40
CA ARG A 220 -11.90 32.96 7.43
C ARG A 220 -12.10 34.40 6.97
N SER A 221 -11.73 34.72 5.73
CA SER A 221 -11.94 36.05 5.15
C SER A 221 -13.44 36.39 5.09
N GLN A 222 -14.28 35.45 4.68
CA GLN A 222 -15.73 35.66 4.60
C GLN A 222 -16.38 35.80 5.97
N ASP A 223 -15.95 35.01 6.96
CA ASP A 223 -16.42 35.13 8.34
C ASP A 223 -16.09 36.51 8.91
N ALA A 224 -14.87 37.02 8.68
CA ALA A 224 -14.49 38.37 9.08
C ALA A 224 -15.32 39.46 8.38
N GLN A 225 -15.58 39.32 7.07
CA GLN A 225 -16.43 40.24 6.31
C GLN A 225 -17.87 40.24 6.84
N MET A 226 -18.43 39.06 7.12
CA MET A 226 -19.78 38.90 7.64
C MET A 226 -19.91 39.53 9.04
N LYS A 227 -18.96 39.29 9.95
CA LYS A 227 -18.91 39.93 11.27
C LYS A 227 -18.89 41.45 11.16
N LYS A 228 -18.12 42.01 10.21
CA LYS A 228 -18.09 43.45 9.96
C LYS A 228 -19.43 43.99 9.46
N LEU A 229 -20.10 43.29 8.53
CA LEU A 229 -21.42 43.67 8.02
C LEU A 229 -22.51 43.64 9.11
N LEU A 230 -22.42 42.69 10.05
CA LEU A 230 -23.33 42.56 11.19
C LEU A 230 -23.07 43.58 12.32
N GLY A 231 -22.09 44.49 12.15
CA GLY A 231 -21.82 45.55 13.12
C GLY A 231 -20.94 45.13 14.31
N TYR A 232 -20.36 43.92 14.31
CA TYR A 232 -19.44 43.47 15.37
C TYR A 232 -18.07 44.16 15.36
N SER A 233 -17.87 45.19 14.54
CA SER A 233 -16.59 45.92 14.46
C SER A 233 -16.24 46.77 15.69
N ASN A 234 -17.18 46.98 16.63
CA ASN A 234 -17.01 47.86 17.80
C ASN A 234 -17.36 47.20 19.14
N VAL A 235 -17.22 45.88 19.30
CA VAL A 235 -17.19 45.32 20.67
C VAL A 235 -15.81 45.64 21.22
N THR A 236 -15.77 46.72 22.00
CA THR A 236 -14.66 47.14 22.85
C THR A 236 -14.08 45.90 23.54
N LYS A 237 -12.76 45.72 23.44
CA LYS A 237 -12.05 44.83 24.37
C LYS A 237 -12.50 45.22 25.79
N PRO A 238 -12.83 44.26 26.67
CA PRO A 238 -13.09 44.61 28.06
C PRO A 238 -11.88 45.38 28.57
N GLU A 239 -12.15 46.57 29.09
CA GLU A 239 -11.10 47.44 29.62
C GLU A 239 -10.30 46.69 30.69
N ASP A 240 -8.98 46.86 30.66
CA ASP A 240 -8.08 46.47 31.75
C ASP A 240 -8.43 47.29 33.00
N THR A 241 -9.49 46.88 33.70
CA THR A 241 -9.79 47.37 35.04
C THR A 241 -9.33 46.34 36.05
N SER A 242 -8.06 46.41 36.44
CA SER A 242 -7.63 46.21 37.83
C SER A 242 -6.11 46.28 37.98
N ALA A 243 -5.59 47.50 37.93
CA ALA A 243 -4.51 47.86 38.83
C ALA A 243 -5.09 47.97 40.26
N PHE A 244 -5.01 46.91 41.07
CA PHE A 244 -4.86 47.04 42.53
C PHE A 244 -4.51 45.71 43.23
N GLY A 245 -3.36 45.68 43.91
CA GLY A 245 -3.26 45.06 45.24
C GLY A 245 -2.57 43.70 45.40
N GLY A 246 -1.31 43.73 45.84
CA GLY A 246 -0.69 42.71 46.71
C GLY A 246 -0.26 41.40 46.03
N GLY A 247 0.91 40.82 46.26
CA GLY A 247 1.88 40.98 47.33
C GLY A 247 3.10 40.11 47.02
N ARG A 248 4.20 40.47 47.66
CA ARG A 248 5.54 39.93 47.49
C ARG A 248 5.60 38.42 47.72
N LYS A 249 6.33 37.72 46.84
CA LYS A 249 6.82 36.35 47.08
C LYS A 249 7.84 36.36 48.22
N LYS A 250 7.61 35.51 49.22
CA LYS A 250 8.66 34.66 49.82
C LYS A 250 8.24 33.22 49.57
#